data_AF-A0A7S1ADK5-F1
#
_entry.id   AF-A0A7S1ADK5-F1
#
_cell.length_a   1.000
_cell.length_b   1.000
_cell.length_c   1.000
_cell.angle_alpha   90.00
_cell.angle_beta   90.00
_cell.angle_gamma   90.00
#
_symmetry.space_group_name_H-M   'P 1'
#
loop_
_entity.id
_entity.type
_entity.pdbx_description
1 polymer ?
#
loop_
_entity_poly.entity_id
_entity_poly.type
_entity_poly.pdbx_seq_one_letter_code
_entity_poly.pdbx_strand_id
1 'polypeptide(L)'
;MTERPEISCLLANVCRTMPYTSYIGISSYAVVFRSRGAAFLALGLVGNELVNHLVKLILKHLVGGSSAVLRRPESAADSGIYPQHYPVKSTTSGMPSGHAQTSAFCAVVLSHAAWDVTTASLPSLCYIWGVSLVVMASRTRFGSIFAVMVDGQRVAQHTLLQVVVGAVVGGLLGQGAAEWWYGGTRTLFCEIAAVGVVTATGAFAVMEKSFAGHGKHASRETELEPTKLVLPADSESLLP
;
A
#
# COMPACT_ATOMS: atom_id res chain seq x y z
N MET A 1 -22.59 15.42 24.72
CA MET A 1 -22.19 15.90 23.38
C MET A 1 -22.37 14.74 22.42
N THR A 2 -23.36 14.81 21.54
CA THR A 2 -23.54 13.82 20.46
C THR A 2 -22.64 14.24 19.30
N GLU A 3 -21.62 13.44 19.01
CA GLU A 3 -20.70 13.69 17.90
C GLU A 3 -21.47 13.81 16.59
N ARG A 4 -21.19 14.88 15.82
CA ARG A 4 -21.74 15.02 14.47
C ARG A 4 -21.15 13.90 13.62
N PRO A 5 -21.95 13.04 12.99
CA PRO A 5 -21.42 12.07 12.03
C PRO A 5 -20.75 12.87 10.91
N GLU A 6 -19.42 12.78 10.83
CA GLU A 6 -18.66 13.42 9.77
C GLU A 6 -19.15 12.87 8.42
N ILE A 7 -19.90 13.69 7.67
CA ILE A 7 -20.52 13.35 6.38
C ILE A 7 -19.48 12.84 5.35
N SER A 8 -18.22 13.19 5.55
CA SER A 8 -17.03 12.70 4.84
C SER A 8 -16.75 11.21 4.96
N CYS A 9 -17.45 10.46 5.82
CA CYS A 9 -17.06 9.09 6.14
C CYS A 9 -17.58 8.00 5.19
N LEU A 10 -18.69 8.16 4.47
CA LEU A 10 -19.31 6.99 3.80
C LEU A 10 -18.46 6.46 2.63
N LEU A 11 -18.14 7.30 1.65
CA LEU A 11 -17.38 6.87 0.46
C LEU A 11 -15.96 6.41 0.80
N ALA A 12 -15.29 7.11 1.71
CA ALA A 12 -13.96 6.72 2.20
C ALA A 12 -14.01 5.39 2.96
N ASN A 13 -15.05 5.14 3.77
CA ASN A 13 -15.25 3.87 4.47
C ASN A 13 -15.59 2.74 3.51
N VAL A 14 -16.39 3.00 2.48
CA VAL A 14 -16.64 2.02 1.40
C VAL A 14 -15.32 1.64 0.74
N CYS A 15 -14.53 2.61 0.26
CA CYS A 15 -13.25 2.33 -0.39
C CYS A 15 -12.26 1.59 0.52
N ARG A 16 -12.28 1.89 1.82
CA ARG A 16 -11.44 1.25 2.84
C ARG A 16 -11.85 -0.21 3.09
N THR A 17 -13.13 -0.50 3.10
CA THR A 17 -13.67 -1.84 3.40
C THR A 17 -13.77 -2.73 2.17
N MET A 18 -13.76 -2.16 0.96
CA MET A 18 -13.96 -2.85 -0.32
C MET A 18 -13.22 -4.19 -0.46
N PRO A 19 -11.89 -4.30 -0.26
CA PRO A 19 -11.20 -5.59 -0.37
C PRO A 19 -11.76 -6.67 0.56
N TYR A 20 -12.14 -6.28 1.79
CA TYR A 20 -12.70 -7.20 2.78
C TYR A 20 -14.13 -7.59 2.46
N THR A 21 -14.92 -6.63 1.98
CA THR A 21 -16.26 -6.89 1.45
C THR A 21 -16.20 -7.85 0.27
N SER A 22 -15.17 -7.74 -0.59
CA SER A 22 -14.93 -8.69 -1.68
C SER A 22 -14.65 -10.10 -1.14
N TYR A 23 -13.78 -10.26 -0.13
CA TYR A 23 -13.51 -11.58 0.47
C TYR A 23 -14.79 -12.26 0.96
N ILE A 24 -15.61 -11.57 1.75
CA ILE A 24 -16.84 -12.13 2.32
C ILE A 24 -17.89 -12.36 1.23
N GLY A 25 -18.10 -11.38 0.35
CA GLY A 25 -19.10 -11.47 -0.72
C GLY A 25 -18.81 -12.61 -1.69
N ILE A 26 -17.58 -12.72 -2.18
CA ILE A 26 -17.18 -13.76 -3.14
C ILE A 26 -17.21 -15.15 -2.48
N SER A 27 -16.72 -15.28 -1.24
CA SER A 27 -16.74 -16.56 -0.52
C SER A 27 -18.16 -17.02 -0.22
N SER A 28 -19.04 -16.10 0.21
CA SER A 28 -20.46 -16.40 0.46
C SER A 28 -21.16 -16.82 -0.84
N TYR A 29 -20.90 -16.11 -1.94
CA TYR A 29 -21.43 -16.47 -3.26
C TYR A 29 -20.96 -17.87 -3.70
N ALA A 30 -19.68 -18.18 -3.52
CA ALA A 30 -19.12 -19.48 -3.85
C ALA A 30 -19.82 -20.62 -3.12
N VAL A 31 -20.09 -20.46 -1.82
CA VAL A 31 -20.75 -21.47 -0.99
C VAL A 31 -22.23 -21.60 -1.32
N VAL A 32 -22.97 -20.49 -1.35
CA VAL A 32 -24.43 -20.47 -1.54
C VAL A 32 -24.82 -20.97 -2.93
N PHE A 33 -24.11 -20.51 -3.97
CA PHE A 33 -24.42 -20.86 -5.36
C PHE A 33 -23.56 -22.00 -5.92
N ARG A 34 -22.69 -22.60 -5.10
CA ARG A 34 -21.73 -23.65 -5.50
C ARG A 34 -20.91 -23.27 -6.73
N SER A 35 -20.55 -21.98 -6.84
CA SER A 35 -19.83 -21.45 -8.00
C SER A 35 -18.34 -21.76 -7.91
N ARG A 36 -17.85 -22.61 -8.81
CA ARG A 36 -16.42 -22.98 -8.90
C ARG A 36 -15.54 -21.77 -9.22
N GLY A 37 -15.98 -20.89 -10.12
CA GLY A 37 -15.24 -19.67 -10.47
C GLY A 37 -15.13 -18.71 -9.29
N ALA A 38 -16.20 -18.54 -8.51
CA ALA A 38 -16.15 -17.73 -7.29
C ALA A 38 -15.28 -18.37 -6.21
N ALA A 39 -15.30 -19.70 -6.06
CA ALA A 39 -14.41 -20.41 -5.14
C ALA A 39 -12.93 -20.23 -5.53
N PHE A 40 -12.62 -20.32 -6.81
CA PHE A 40 -11.26 -20.06 -7.32
C PHE A 40 -10.83 -18.62 -7.05
N LEU A 41 -11.69 -17.64 -7.33
CA LEU A 41 -11.42 -16.23 -7.02
C LEU A 41 -11.21 -16.00 -5.51
N ALA A 42 -12.01 -16.63 -4.64
CA ALA A 42 -11.85 -16.55 -3.19
C ALA A 42 -10.50 -17.13 -2.72
N LEU A 43 -10.09 -18.29 -3.26
CA LEU A 43 -8.79 -18.89 -2.95
C LEU A 43 -7.63 -18.03 -3.46
N GLY A 44 -7.73 -17.51 -4.69
CA GLY A 44 -6.74 -16.61 -5.26
C GLY A 44 -6.60 -15.32 -4.44
N LEU A 45 -7.71 -14.81 -3.90
CA LEU A 45 -7.76 -13.67 -3.01
C LEU A 45 -7.04 -13.91 -1.68
N VAL A 46 -7.26 -15.07 -1.05
CA VAL A 46 -6.52 -15.48 0.16
C VAL A 46 -5.03 -15.63 -0.15
N GLY A 47 -4.68 -16.30 -1.25
CA GLY A 47 -3.29 -16.45 -1.71
C GLY A 47 -2.61 -15.10 -1.95
N ASN A 48 -3.32 -14.16 -2.58
CA ASN A 48 -2.83 -12.80 -2.82
C ASN A 48 -2.52 -12.05 -1.51
N GLU A 49 -3.38 -12.16 -0.50
CA GLU A 49 -3.14 -11.57 0.82
C GLU A 49 -1.92 -12.19 1.51
N LEU A 50 -1.79 -13.52 1.45
CA LEU A 50 -0.61 -14.24 1.98
C LEU A 50 0.68 -13.75 1.32
N VAL A 51 0.69 -13.63 -0.02
CA VAL A 51 1.84 -13.11 -0.76
C VAL A 51 2.14 -11.66 -0.35
N ASN A 52 1.12 -10.79 -0.24
CA ASN A 52 1.32 -9.41 0.23
C ASN A 52 1.98 -9.37 1.62
N HIS A 53 1.48 -10.20 2.54
CA HIS A 53 2.00 -10.31 3.89
C HIS A 53 3.47 -10.78 3.90
N LEU A 54 3.77 -11.85 3.18
CA LEU A 54 5.13 -12.40 3.08
C LEU A 54 6.11 -11.38 2.48
N VAL A 55 5.71 -10.68 1.41
CA VAL A 55 6.55 -9.62 0.81
C VAL A 55 6.85 -8.52 1.82
N LYS A 56 5.85 -8.04 2.56
CA LYS A 56 6.06 -7.03 3.61
C LYS A 56 7.04 -7.50 4.68
N LEU A 57 6.92 -8.76 5.10
CA LEU A 57 7.83 -9.36 6.08
C LEU A 57 9.27 -9.42 5.55
N ILE A 58 9.45 -9.93 4.33
CA ILE A 58 10.77 -10.05 3.69
C ILE A 58 11.42 -8.67 3.53
N LEU A 59 10.70 -7.70 2.94
CA LEU A 59 11.23 -6.35 2.74
C LEU A 59 11.58 -5.66 4.06
N LYS A 60 10.74 -5.84 5.10
CA LYS A 60 11.01 -5.31 6.44
C LYS A 60 12.25 -5.94 7.05
N HIS A 61 12.46 -7.24 6.86
CA HIS A 61 13.63 -7.95 7.37
C HIS A 61 14.93 -7.53 6.66
N LEU A 62 14.89 -7.38 5.33
CA LEU A 62 16.07 -7.03 4.52
C LEU A 62 16.58 -5.62 4.79
N VAL A 63 15.66 -4.64 4.90
CA VAL A 63 16.04 -3.22 4.90
C VAL A 63 15.89 -2.58 6.29
N GLY A 64 15.02 -3.12 7.15
CA GLY A 64 14.66 -2.52 8.43
C GLY A 64 13.65 -1.37 8.29
N GLY A 65 13.10 -0.91 9.42
CA GLY A 65 12.01 0.08 9.45
C GLY A 65 12.40 1.52 9.09
N SER A 66 13.67 1.79 8.77
CA SER A 66 14.19 3.13 8.54
C SER A 66 14.18 3.59 7.08
N SER A 67 13.91 2.70 6.11
CA SER A 67 13.92 3.08 4.68
C SER A 67 12.74 3.97 4.33
N ALA A 68 13.01 5.10 3.68
CA ALA A 68 11.98 6.02 3.23
C ALA A 68 11.07 5.39 2.15
N VAL A 69 11.60 4.44 1.37
CA VAL A 69 10.87 3.72 0.32
C VAL A 69 9.81 2.79 0.91
N LEU A 70 10.17 2.07 1.97
CA LEU A 70 9.30 1.06 2.58
C LEU A 70 8.35 1.64 3.63
N ARG A 71 8.75 2.74 4.29
CA ARG A 71 7.95 3.37 5.34
C ARG A 71 6.68 3.99 4.78
N ARG A 72 5.59 3.92 5.55
CA ARG A 72 4.37 4.68 5.23
C ARG A 72 4.63 6.20 5.34
N PRO A 73 3.78 7.04 4.72
CA PRO A 73 3.77 8.48 4.98
C PRO A 73 3.68 8.79 6.48
N GLU A 74 4.26 9.90 6.94
CA GLU A 74 4.28 10.24 8.37
C GLU A 74 2.89 10.50 8.97
N SER A 75 1.95 10.94 8.13
CA SER A 75 0.56 11.11 8.51
C SER A 75 -0.21 9.79 8.59
N ALA A 76 0.34 8.67 8.09
CA ALA A 76 -0.38 7.41 8.01
C ALA A 76 -0.81 6.91 9.39
N ALA A 77 -2.12 6.85 9.60
CA ALA A 77 -2.73 6.27 10.78
C ALA A 77 -3.17 4.84 10.48
N ASP A 78 -3.04 3.94 11.45
CA ASP A 78 -3.57 2.59 11.42
C ASP A 78 -5.09 2.64 11.39
N SER A 79 -5.56 2.79 10.17
CA SER A 79 -6.95 2.80 9.82
C SER A 79 -7.32 1.38 9.40
N GLY A 80 -7.22 0.41 10.32
CA GLY A 80 -7.57 -1.01 10.09
C GLY A 80 -8.93 -1.28 9.41
N ILE A 81 -9.40 -2.53 9.37
CA ILE A 81 -10.62 -2.89 8.62
C ILE A 81 -11.84 -2.04 9.02
N TYR A 82 -11.97 -1.77 10.32
CA TYR A 82 -12.97 -0.86 10.89
C TYR A 82 -12.30 0.43 11.36
N PRO A 83 -12.98 1.59 11.26
CA PRO A 83 -12.51 2.79 11.93
C PRO A 83 -12.31 2.48 13.41
N GLN A 84 -11.06 2.45 13.84
CA GLN A 84 -10.78 2.63 15.25
C GLN A 84 -11.27 4.04 15.59
N HIS A 85 -12.03 4.17 16.67
CA HIS A 85 -12.52 5.46 17.14
C HIS A 85 -11.37 6.46 17.37
N TYR A 86 -10.13 5.94 17.55
CA TYR A 86 -8.88 6.68 17.67
C TYR A 86 -7.77 6.00 16.86
N PRO A 87 -7.53 6.39 15.59
CA PRO A 87 -6.49 5.81 14.76
C PRO A 87 -5.09 6.08 15.33
N VAL A 88 -4.32 5.04 15.60
CA VAL A 88 -2.93 5.17 16.09
C VAL A 88 -1.98 5.36 14.92
N LYS A 89 -0.91 6.15 15.06
CA LYS A 89 0.11 6.29 13.99
C LYS A 89 0.66 4.91 13.56
N SER A 90 0.64 4.62 12.26
CA SER A 90 1.10 3.34 11.76
C SER A 90 2.63 3.27 11.75
N THR A 91 3.17 2.26 12.43
CA THR A 91 4.62 1.97 12.48
C THR A 91 5.03 0.82 11.55
N THR A 92 4.08 0.30 10.76
CA THR A 92 4.28 -0.87 9.89
C THR A 92 4.83 -0.50 8.52
N SER A 93 5.48 -1.46 7.84
CA SER A 93 5.87 -1.30 6.43
C SER A 93 4.63 -1.06 5.55
N GLY A 94 4.71 -0.07 4.67
CA GLY A 94 3.65 0.27 3.72
C GLY A 94 3.78 -0.42 2.37
N MET A 95 4.87 -1.15 2.12
CA MET A 95 5.24 -1.67 0.80
C MET A 95 5.08 -3.19 0.71
N PRO A 96 4.34 -3.73 -0.28
CA PRO A 96 3.39 -3.05 -1.17
C PRO A 96 2.04 -2.75 -0.50
N SER A 97 1.27 -1.82 -1.06
CA SER A 97 -0.11 -1.55 -0.61
C SER A 97 -1.02 -2.76 -0.87
N GLY A 98 -1.58 -3.34 0.20
CA GLY A 98 -2.46 -4.51 0.12
C GLY A 98 -3.79 -4.21 -0.57
N HIS A 99 -4.37 -3.04 -0.33
CA HIS A 99 -5.55 -2.56 -1.06
C HIS A 99 -5.30 -2.44 -2.55
N ALA A 100 -4.17 -1.85 -2.94
CA ALA A 100 -3.85 -1.70 -4.36
C ALA A 100 -3.61 -3.05 -5.03
N GLN A 101 -2.88 -3.95 -4.36
CA GLN A 101 -2.63 -5.31 -4.84
C GLN A 101 -3.93 -6.09 -5.03
N THR A 102 -4.79 -6.10 -4.01
CA THR A 102 -6.07 -6.83 -4.07
C THR A 102 -7.02 -6.25 -5.11
N SER A 103 -7.13 -4.92 -5.21
CA SER A 103 -7.99 -4.28 -6.20
C SER A 103 -7.51 -4.54 -7.64
N ALA A 104 -6.20 -4.53 -7.90
CA ALA A 104 -5.65 -4.88 -9.21
C ALA A 104 -5.86 -6.37 -9.54
N PHE A 105 -5.62 -7.24 -8.56
CA PHE A 105 -5.87 -8.68 -8.68
C PHE A 105 -7.32 -8.97 -9.09
N CYS A 106 -8.29 -8.43 -8.33
CA CYS A 106 -9.71 -8.53 -8.64
C CYS A 106 -10.03 -7.97 -10.03
N ALA A 107 -9.49 -6.79 -10.37
CA ALA A 107 -9.78 -6.15 -11.64
C ALA A 107 -9.35 -7.01 -12.83
N VAL A 108 -8.16 -7.62 -12.77
CA VAL A 108 -7.68 -8.50 -13.84
C VAL A 108 -8.53 -9.77 -13.93
N VAL A 109 -8.73 -10.50 -12.82
CA VAL A 109 -9.50 -11.75 -12.87
C VAL A 109 -10.94 -11.53 -13.33
N LEU A 110 -11.60 -10.47 -12.85
CA LEU A 110 -12.95 -10.11 -13.28
C LEU A 110 -12.99 -9.61 -14.73
N SER A 111 -11.91 -9.00 -15.24
CA SER A 111 -11.84 -8.60 -16.65
C SER A 111 -11.85 -9.82 -17.57
N HIS A 112 -11.11 -10.89 -17.24
CA HIS A 112 -11.16 -12.15 -18.00
C HIS A 112 -12.55 -12.77 -17.95
N ALA A 113 -13.15 -12.87 -16.76
CA ALA A 113 -14.49 -13.40 -16.60
C ALA A 113 -15.54 -12.57 -17.36
N ALA A 114 -15.39 -11.24 -17.40
CA ALA A 114 -16.26 -10.36 -18.17
C ALA A 114 -16.05 -10.52 -19.67
N TRP A 115 -14.81 -10.72 -20.12
CA TRP A 115 -14.43 -10.86 -21.54
C TRP A 115 -14.96 -12.15 -22.17
N ASP A 116 -15.04 -13.24 -21.41
CA ASP A 116 -15.56 -14.52 -21.90
C ASP A 116 -17.08 -14.53 -22.13
N VAL A 117 -17.80 -13.62 -21.47
CA VAL A 117 -19.21 -13.41 -21.79
C VAL A 117 -19.23 -12.68 -23.12
N THR A 118 -19.77 -13.29 -24.18
CA THR A 118 -19.78 -12.84 -25.59
C THR A 118 -20.38 -11.43 -25.84
N THR A 119 -20.73 -10.72 -24.78
CA THR A 119 -21.25 -9.35 -24.73
C THR A 119 -20.50 -8.49 -23.71
N ALA A 120 -19.21 -8.77 -23.44
CA ALA A 120 -18.33 -7.98 -22.61
C ALA A 120 -18.35 -6.51 -23.02
N SER A 121 -19.30 -5.77 -22.46
CA SER A 121 -19.53 -4.40 -22.85
C SER A 121 -18.43 -3.60 -22.19
N LEU A 122 -17.77 -2.73 -22.97
CA LEU A 122 -16.87 -1.69 -22.46
C LEU A 122 -17.33 -1.08 -21.11
N PRO A 123 -18.64 -0.83 -20.86
CA PRO A 123 -19.18 -0.51 -19.54
C PRO A 123 -18.72 -1.37 -18.36
N SER A 124 -18.68 -2.70 -18.50
CA SER A 124 -18.29 -3.62 -17.43
C SER A 124 -16.82 -3.48 -17.07
N LEU A 125 -15.95 -3.37 -18.08
CA LEU A 125 -14.52 -3.14 -17.89
C LEU A 125 -14.26 -1.77 -17.28
N CYS A 126 -14.97 -0.73 -17.76
CA CYS A 126 -14.92 0.61 -17.18
C CYS A 126 -15.35 0.62 -15.71
N TYR A 127 -16.38 -0.14 -15.35
CA TYR A 127 -16.82 -0.27 -13.96
C TYR A 127 -15.77 -0.97 -13.09
N ILE A 128 -15.28 -2.14 -13.53
CA ILE A 128 -14.28 -2.94 -12.80
C ILE A 128 -13.02 -2.10 -12.53
N TRP A 129 -12.45 -1.50 -13.56
CA TRP A 129 -11.25 -0.68 -13.43
C TRP A 129 -11.52 0.65 -12.73
N GLY A 130 -12.67 1.27 -12.95
CA GLY A 130 -13.08 2.49 -12.27
C GLY A 130 -13.13 2.32 -10.75
N VAL A 131 -13.80 1.26 -10.27
CA VAL A 131 -13.83 0.93 -8.83
C VAL A 131 -12.43 0.62 -8.29
N SER A 132 -11.66 -0.17 -9.03
CA SER A 132 -10.29 -0.53 -8.64
C SER A 132 -9.39 0.71 -8.47
N LEU A 133 -9.43 1.63 -9.44
CA LEU A 133 -8.69 2.90 -9.43
C LEU A 133 -9.14 3.81 -8.29
N VAL A 134 -10.45 3.90 -8.01
CA VAL A 134 -10.97 4.67 -6.88
C VAL A 134 -10.45 4.11 -5.56
N VAL A 135 -10.45 2.79 -5.37
CA VAL A 135 -9.89 2.15 -4.16
C VAL A 135 -8.39 2.44 -4.05
N MET A 136 -7.62 2.33 -5.14
CA MET A 136 -6.19 2.67 -5.15
C MET A 136 -5.94 4.14 -4.79
N ALA A 137 -6.66 5.07 -5.44
CA ALA A 137 -6.54 6.50 -5.22
C ALA A 137 -6.90 6.87 -3.76
N SER A 138 -7.91 6.22 -3.18
CA SER A 138 -8.34 6.41 -1.78
C SER A 138 -7.24 6.18 -0.74
N ARG A 139 -6.19 5.41 -1.10
CA ARG A 139 -5.05 5.11 -0.21
C ARG A 139 -3.93 6.15 -0.27
N THR A 140 -3.99 7.08 -1.23
CA THR A 140 -2.98 8.11 -1.45
C THR A 140 -3.45 9.48 -0.97
N ARG A 141 -2.52 10.45 -0.94
CA ARG A 141 -2.88 11.88 -0.73
C ARG A 141 -3.81 12.45 -1.80
N PHE A 142 -3.95 11.78 -2.94
CA PHE A 142 -4.74 12.24 -4.09
C PHE A 142 -6.18 11.72 -4.09
N GLY A 143 -6.59 10.94 -3.08
CA GLY A 143 -7.92 10.35 -3.01
C GLY A 143 -9.08 11.36 -2.94
N SER A 144 -8.81 12.65 -2.68
CA SER A 144 -9.82 13.71 -2.58
C SER A 144 -10.97 13.31 -1.64
N ILE A 145 -12.22 13.24 -2.13
CA ILE A 145 -13.42 12.82 -1.38
C ILE A 145 -13.41 11.34 -0.96
N PHE A 146 -12.53 10.53 -1.56
CA PHE A 146 -12.33 9.13 -1.22
C PHE A 146 -11.19 8.94 -0.21
N ALA A 147 -10.43 9.99 0.10
CA ALA A 147 -9.33 9.91 1.05
C ALA A 147 -9.86 9.63 2.47
N VAL A 148 -9.14 8.81 3.22
CA VAL A 148 -9.45 8.59 4.63
C VAL A 148 -9.18 9.87 5.40
N MET A 149 -10.15 10.32 6.18
CA MET A 149 -9.98 11.40 7.12
C MET A 149 -9.84 10.86 8.54
N VAL A 150 -8.95 11.48 9.31
CA VAL A 150 -8.74 11.23 10.74
C VAL A 150 -8.72 12.60 11.39
N ASP A 151 -9.63 12.83 12.35
CA ASP A 151 -9.80 14.11 13.04
C ASP A 151 -9.95 15.31 12.07
N GLY A 152 -10.79 15.15 11.04
CA GLY A 152 -11.00 16.16 10.00
C GLY A 152 -9.83 16.39 9.03
N GLN A 153 -8.70 15.70 9.20
CA GLN A 153 -7.52 15.82 8.35
C GLN A 153 -7.42 14.66 7.36
N ARG A 154 -7.06 14.96 6.11
CA ARG A 154 -6.81 13.92 5.10
C ARG A 154 -5.50 13.20 5.39
N VAL A 155 -5.57 11.89 5.53
CA VAL A 155 -4.42 11.05 5.84
C VAL A 155 -4.05 10.17 4.65
N ALA A 156 -2.81 10.31 4.17
CA ALA A 156 -2.25 9.40 3.19
C ALA A 156 -1.81 8.11 3.88
N GLN A 157 -2.39 6.98 3.47
CA GLN A 157 -2.07 5.67 4.05
C GLN A 157 -0.84 5.04 3.41
N HIS A 158 -0.65 5.31 2.11
CA HIS A 158 0.44 4.79 1.30
C HIS A 158 1.03 5.89 0.42
N THR A 159 2.31 5.75 0.08
CA THR A 159 2.93 6.55 -0.98
C THR A 159 2.42 6.11 -2.36
N LEU A 160 2.57 6.96 -3.38
CA LEU A 160 2.22 6.60 -4.75
C LEU A 160 2.98 5.35 -5.21
N LEU A 161 4.27 5.26 -4.90
CA LEU A 161 5.10 4.10 -5.23
C LEU A 161 4.55 2.82 -4.59
N GLN A 162 4.14 2.85 -3.32
CA GLN A 162 3.56 1.69 -2.65
C GLN A 162 2.26 1.21 -3.29
N VAL A 163 1.44 2.15 -3.77
CA VAL A 163 0.21 1.85 -4.52
C VAL A 163 0.54 1.27 -5.89
N VAL A 164 1.47 1.86 -6.63
CA VAL A 164 1.87 1.37 -7.97
C VAL A 164 2.49 -0.02 -7.89
N VAL A 165 3.46 -0.25 -7.00
CA VAL A 165 4.08 -1.57 -6.81
C VAL A 165 3.03 -2.60 -6.41
N GLY A 166 2.12 -2.25 -5.48
CA GLY A 166 1.01 -3.12 -5.13
C GLY A 166 0.13 -3.45 -6.33
N ALA A 167 -0.29 -2.45 -7.11
CA ALA A 167 -1.13 -2.65 -8.28
C ALA A 167 -0.45 -3.52 -9.35
N VAL A 168 0.85 -3.32 -9.61
CA VAL A 168 1.61 -4.13 -10.58
C VAL A 168 1.72 -5.58 -10.11
N VAL A 169 2.12 -5.82 -8.86
CA VAL A 169 2.19 -7.18 -8.29
C VAL A 169 0.82 -7.85 -8.32
N GLY A 170 -0.23 -7.14 -7.91
CA GLY A 170 -1.60 -7.66 -7.90
C GLY A 170 -2.12 -7.98 -9.29
N GLY A 171 -1.85 -7.11 -10.28
CA GLY A 171 -2.22 -7.33 -11.67
C GLY A 171 -1.50 -8.53 -12.28
N LEU A 172 -0.20 -8.72 -11.99
CA LEU A 172 0.57 -9.88 -12.45
C LEU A 172 0.06 -11.18 -11.81
N LEU A 173 -0.18 -11.19 -10.50
CA LEU A 173 -0.77 -12.34 -9.80
C LEU A 173 -2.18 -12.65 -10.31
N GLY A 174 -2.99 -11.62 -10.59
CA GLY A 174 -4.33 -11.77 -11.14
C GLY A 174 -4.30 -12.34 -12.57
N GLN A 175 -3.35 -11.88 -13.39
CA GLN A 175 -3.14 -12.43 -14.73
C GLN A 175 -2.69 -13.88 -14.65
N GLY A 176 -1.74 -14.22 -13.75
CA GLY A 176 -1.30 -15.59 -13.55
C GLY A 176 -2.42 -16.51 -13.07
N ALA A 177 -3.28 -16.03 -12.16
CA ALA A 177 -4.45 -16.77 -11.70
C ALA A 177 -5.46 -17.00 -12.84
N ALA A 178 -5.73 -15.98 -13.66
CA ALA A 178 -6.59 -16.13 -14.83
C ALA A 178 -6.00 -17.12 -15.85
N GLU A 179 -4.72 -16.98 -16.19
CA GLU A 179 -4.02 -17.91 -17.10
C GLU A 179 -4.10 -19.34 -16.60
N TRP A 180 -3.87 -19.59 -15.30
CA TRP A 180 -4.05 -20.92 -14.72
C TRP A 180 -5.48 -21.41 -14.95
N TRP A 181 -6.48 -20.62 -14.52
CA TRP A 181 -7.88 -21.02 -14.62
C TRP A 181 -8.32 -21.38 -16.04
N TYR A 182 -7.89 -20.59 -17.02
CA TYR A 182 -8.25 -20.76 -18.43
C TYR A 182 -7.31 -21.69 -19.21
N GLY A 183 -6.32 -22.31 -18.56
CA GLY A 183 -5.38 -23.22 -19.20
C GLY A 183 -4.36 -22.54 -20.12
N GLY A 184 -4.07 -21.26 -19.88
CA GLY A 184 -3.01 -20.51 -20.52
C GLY A 184 -1.60 -20.95 -20.07
N THR A 185 -0.58 -20.54 -20.84
CA THR A 185 0.82 -20.96 -20.62
C THR A 185 1.66 -19.91 -19.90
N ARG A 186 1.11 -18.72 -19.63
CA ARG A 186 1.87 -17.57 -19.11
C ARG A 186 1.89 -17.44 -17.60
N THR A 187 1.27 -18.36 -16.86
CA THR A 187 1.20 -18.32 -15.39
C THR A 187 2.58 -18.13 -14.74
N LEU A 188 3.54 -18.99 -15.12
CA LEU A 188 4.90 -18.93 -14.56
C LEU A 188 5.61 -17.61 -14.89
N PHE A 189 5.40 -17.08 -16.11
CA PHE A 189 5.97 -15.79 -16.50
C PHE A 189 5.44 -14.65 -15.62
N CYS A 190 4.12 -14.63 -15.37
CA CYS A 190 3.50 -13.63 -14.50
C CYS A 190 4.04 -13.70 -13.06
N GLU A 191 4.21 -14.90 -12.51
CA GLU A 191 4.77 -15.12 -11.18
C GLU A 191 6.23 -14.66 -11.09
N ILE A 192 7.07 -15.05 -12.06
CA ILE A 192 8.47 -14.61 -12.15
C ILE A 192 8.55 -13.08 -12.25
N ALA A 193 7.69 -12.46 -13.07
CA ALA A 193 7.62 -11.01 -13.20
C ALA A 193 7.24 -10.35 -11.86
N ALA A 194 6.28 -10.90 -11.11
CA ALA A 194 5.88 -10.39 -9.81
C ALA A 194 7.04 -10.47 -8.80
N VAL A 195 7.77 -11.59 -8.78
CA VAL A 195 8.99 -11.74 -7.97
C VAL A 195 10.06 -10.73 -8.40
N GLY A 196 10.22 -10.48 -9.70
CA GLY A 196 11.15 -9.49 -10.24
C GLY A 196 10.84 -8.07 -9.73
N VAL A 197 9.57 -7.67 -9.73
CA VAL A 197 9.13 -6.36 -9.21
C VAL A 197 9.43 -6.22 -7.71
N VAL A 198 9.14 -7.26 -6.92
CA VAL A 198 9.45 -7.27 -5.48
C VAL A 198 10.95 -7.20 -5.24
N THR A 199 11.75 -7.97 -5.99
CA THR A 199 13.21 -8.00 -5.88
C THR A 199 13.82 -6.64 -6.23
N ALA A 200 13.37 -6.02 -7.33
CA ALA A 200 13.81 -4.69 -7.73
C ALA A 200 13.46 -3.63 -6.68
N THR A 201 12.26 -3.71 -6.09
CA THR A 201 11.84 -2.82 -4.99
C THR A 201 12.73 -2.99 -3.76
N GLY A 202 13.06 -4.24 -3.40
CA GLY A 202 13.98 -4.55 -2.31
C GLY A 202 15.39 -4.02 -2.56
N ALA A 203 15.94 -4.24 -3.76
CA ALA A 203 17.25 -3.74 -4.16
C ALA A 203 17.31 -2.21 -4.08
N PHE A 204 16.29 -1.52 -4.59
CA PHE A 204 16.20 -0.06 -4.52
C PHE A 204 16.17 0.45 -3.07
N ALA A 205 15.42 -0.22 -2.18
CA ALA A 205 15.36 0.14 -0.77
C ALA A 205 16.68 -0.12 -0.03
N VAL A 206 17.41 -1.18 -0.39
CA VAL A 206 18.78 -1.42 0.13
C VAL A 206 19.74 -0.33 -0.34
N MET A 207 19.70 0.05 -1.62
CA MET A 207 20.53 1.12 -2.18
C MET A 207 20.25 2.46 -1.47
N GLU A 208 18.99 2.83 -1.31
CA GLU A 208 18.58 4.05 -0.60
C GLU A 208 19.16 4.12 0.82
N LYS A 209 19.08 3.01 1.56
CA LYS A 209 19.66 2.91 2.91
C LYS A 209 21.18 3.08 2.89
N SER A 210 21.88 2.47 1.94
CA SER A 210 23.32 2.58 1.80
C SER A 210 23.75 4.03 1.53
N PHE A 211 23.06 4.74 0.62
CA PHE A 211 23.37 6.16 0.34
C PHE A 211 23.09 7.07 1.54
N ALA A 212 21.98 6.85 2.26
CA ALA A 212 21.65 7.65 3.45
C ALA A 212 22.66 7.46 4.60
N GLY A 213 23.29 6.28 4.71
CA GLY A 213 24.33 6.02 5.71
C GLY A 213 25.62 6.81 5.48
N HIS A 214 26.03 7.02 4.22
CA HIS A 214 27.24 7.77 3.89
C HIS A 214 27.10 9.26 4.19
N GLY A 215 25.90 9.84 4.00
CA GLY A 215 25.64 11.25 4.31
C GLY A 215 25.80 11.58 5.80
N LYS A 216 25.41 10.68 6.70
CA LYS A 216 25.54 10.89 8.16
C LYS A 216 26.99 10.88 8.64
N HIS A 217 27.88 10.14 7.98
CA HIS A 217 29.31 10.18 8.29
C HIS A 217 29.95 11.50 7.83
N ALA A 218 29.58 11.99 6.65
CA ALA A 218 30.08 13.27 6.15
C ALA A 218 29.64 14.46 7.02
N SER A 219 28.39 14.48 7.53
CA SER A 219 27.91 15.55 8.42
C SER A 219 28.59 15.54 9.79
N ARG A 220 29.02 14.38 10.28
CA ARG A 220 29.71 14.26 11.58
C ARG A 220 31.15 14.77 11.53
N GLU A 221 31.78 14.76 10.36
CA GLU A 221 33.09 15.38 10.14
C GLU A 221 33.01 16.90 9.96
N THR A 222 31.85 17.45 9.59
CA THR A 222 31.65 18.91 9.50
C THR A 222 31.25 19.56 10.83
N GLU A 223 30.85 18.76 11.82
CA GLU A 223 30.56 19.20 13.20
C GLU A 223 31.80 19.15 14.12
N LEU A 224 33.00 19.17 13.54
CA LEU A 224 34.25 19.36 14.27
C LEU A 224 34.34 20.80 14.79
N GLU A 225 34.09 20.91 16.10
CA GLU A 225 34.34 21.99 17.04
C GLU A 225 33.92 23.42 16.61
N PRO A 226 32.81 23.96 17.15
CA PRO A 226 32.80 25.38 17.46
C PRO A 226 33.94 25.60 18.45
N THR A 227 35.08 26.09 17.95
CA THR A 227 36.20 26.57 18.75
C THR A 227 35.60 27.40 19.87
N LYS A 228 35.67 26.87 21.11
CA LYS A 228 35.29 27.64 22.28
C LYS A 228 36.20 28.86 22.26
N LEU A 229 35.66 29.99 21.83
CA LEU A 229 36.26 31.29 22.02
C LEU A 229 36.26 31.50 23.53
N VAL A 230 37.32 31.03 24.17
CA VAL A 230 37.64 31.34 25.56
C VAL A 230 37.93 32.84 25.55
N LEU A 231 36.90 33.63 25.79
CA LEU A 231 37.08 35.05 26.08
C LEU A 231 37.86 35.12 27.39
N PRO A 232 39.00 35.84 27.42
CA PRO A 232 39.73 36.04 28.66
C PRO A 232 38.83 36.79 29.63
N ALA A 233 38.43 36.12 30.70
CA ALA A 233 37.95 36.76 31.91
C ALA A 233 39.16 37.45 32.52
N ASP A 234 39.28 38.77 32.39
CA ASP A 234 40.00 39.68 33.30
C ASP A 234 40.10 41.08 32.66
N SER A 235 39.05 41.91 32.77
CA SER A 235 39.19 43.37 32.65
C SER A 235 38.00 44.14 33.24
N GLU A 236 37.66 43.90 34.51
CA GLU A 236 36.82 44.83 35.28
C GLU A 236 37.44 45.05 36.66
N SER A 237 38.13 46.19 36.84
CA SER A 237 38.16 46.97 38.09
C SER A 237 39.20 48.08 38.05
N LEU A 238 38.99 49.09 37.20
CA LEU A 238 39.56 50.43 37.44
C LEU A 238 38.56 51.48 36.97
N LEU A 239 37.62 51.84 37.86
CA LEU A 239 37.00 53.15 37.87
C LEU A 239 37.09 53.74 39.29
N PRO A 240 37.35 55.05 39.39
CA PRO A 240 37.87 55.74 40.59
C PRO A 240 36.88 55.92 41.73
#